data_AF-A0A966R6I4-F1
#
_entry.id   AF-A0A966R6I4-F1
#
_cell.length_a   1.000
_cell.length_b   1.000
_cell.length_c   1.000
_cell.angle_alpha   90.00
_cell.angle_beta   90.00
_cell.angle_gamma   90.00
#
_symmetry.space_group_name_H-M   'P 1'
#
loop_
_entity.id
_entity.type
_entity.pdbx_description
1 polymer ?
#
loop_
_entity_poly.entity_id
_entity_poly.type
_entity_poly.pdbx_seq_one_letter_code
_entity_poly.pdbx_strand_id
1 'polypeptide(L)'
;MKTYKSYYTNYDDLAQAWVEGRVGHKGLHTAKSRMFADLNEIYSYGTHFCIARRWQSVGRKNEWFLLTERRHSQTTETHKYEVFRNLPPDRTILLPQVDNLHAYGLVNGTDEDLAKVVLETESERFDNLQTRYLRMLRPYNREYLEGRFIALRDSLARFNLTVPERLVKKHWEAVNHCHTRNVRNAVLDATANARRRLLAA
;
A
#
# COMPACT_ATOMS: atom_id res chain seq x y z
N MET A 1 -33.40 6.96 -20.43
CA MET A 1 -32.08 6.30 -20.27
C MET A 1 -30.98 7.35 -20.35
N LYS A 2 -30.13 7.50 -19.32
CA LYS A 2 -28.93 8.35 -19.43
C LYS A 2 -27.87 7.57 -20.23
N THR A 3 -27.47 8.08 -21.39
CA THR A 3 -26.34 7.57 -22.17
C THR A 3 -25.06 7.95 -21.44
N TYR A 4 -24.38 6.97 -20.85
CA TYR A 4 -23.07 7.19 -20.22
C TYR A 4 -22.01 7.41 -21.31
N LYS A 5 -21.12 8.39 -21.10
CA LYS A 5 -19.95 8.59 -21.96
C LYS A 5 -19.16 7.28 -21.99
N SER A 6 -18.86 6.75 -23.17
CA SER A 6 -17.96 5.60 -23.34
C SER A 6 -16.49 5.97 -23.19
N TYR A 7 -16.20 7.26 -23.02
CA TYR A 7 -14.88 7.86 -23.17
C TYR A 7 -14.63 8.99 -22.16
N TYR A 8 -13.43 9.00 -21.58
CA TYR A 8 -12.94 10.06 -20.69
C TYR A 8 -11.66 10.69 -21.23
N THR A 9 -11.53 12.00 -21.05
CA THR A 9 -10.38 12.77 -21.53
C THR A 9 -9.18 12.72 -20.57
N ASN A 10 -9.41 12.50 -19.28
CA ASN A 10 -8.38 12.39 -18.24
C ASN A 10 -8.53 11.05 -17.48
N TYR A 11 -7.51 10.71 -16.68
CA TYR A 11 -7.53 9.48 -15.88
C TYR A 11 -8.37 9.63 -14.61
N ASP A 12 -8.33 10.80 -13.98
CA ASP A 12 -9.07 11.10 -12.75
C ASP A 12 -10.59 10.89 -12.89
N ASP A 13 -11.21 11.42 -13.95
CA ASP A 13 -12.65 11.26 -14.18
C ASP A 13 -13.02 9.79 -14.44
N LEU A 14 -12.14 9.04 -15.12
CA LEU A 14 -12.36 7.61 -15.34
C LEU A 14 -12.25 6.83 -14.01
N ALA A 15 -11.26 7.15 -13.19
CA ALA A 15 -11.09 6.57 -11.86
C ALA A 15 -12.31 6.87 -10.97
N GLN A 16 -12.75 8.12 -10.93
CA GLN A 16 -13.94 8.52 -10.18
C GLN A 16 -15.19 7.80 -10.67
N ALA A 17 -15.39 7.71 -11.99
CA ALA A 17 -16.53 6.98 -12.56
C ALA A 17 -16.52 5.48 -12.21
N TRP A 18 -15.34 4.87 -12.13
CA TRP A 18 -15.19 3.48 -11.69
C TRP A 18 -15.49 3.30 -10.21
N VAL A 19 -14.98 4.17 -9.33
CA VAL A 19 -15.29 4.16 -7.89
C VAL A 19 -16.78 4.32 -7.64
N GLU A 20 -17.45 5.19 -8.40
CA GLU A 20 -18.90 5.42 -8.30
C GLU A 20 -19.75 4.30 -8.93
N GLY A 21 -19.12 3.26 -9.49
CA GLY A 21 -19.83 2.14 -10.12
C GLY A 21 -20.57 2.50 -11.40
N ARG A 22 -20.15 3.58 -12.09
CA ARG A 22 -20.75 4.02 -13.38
C ARG A 22 -20.24 3.24 -14.59
N VAL A 23 -19.36 2.27 -14.39
CA VAL A 23 -18.78 1.42 -15.44
C VAL A 23 -19.72 0.23 -15.71
N GLY A 24 -20.26 0.17 -16.93
CA GLY A 24 -21.06 -0.98 -17.39
C GLY A 24 -20.24 -2.02 -18.15
N HIS A 25 -20.89 -3.09 -18.62
CA HIS A 25 -20.29 -4.23 -19.35
C HIS A 25 -19.50 -3.87 -20.63
N LYS A 26 -19.67 -2.68 -21.17
CA LYS A 26 -18.91 -2.24 -22.37
C LYS A 26 -17.55 -1.62 -22.00
N GLY A 27 -17.27 -1.48 -20.71
CA GLY A 27 -16.09 -0.80 -20.18
C GLY A 27 -16.07 0.70 -20.50
N LEU A 28 -15.19 1.43 -19.82
CA LEU A 28 -14.90 2.84 -20.04
C LEU A 28 -13.39 3.00 -20.25
N HIS A 29 -12.97 3.89 -21.14
CA HIS A 29 -11.56 4.08 -21.44
C HIS A 29 -11.18 5.55 -21.63
N THR A 30 -9.88 5.79 -21.51
CA THR A 30 -9.25 7.06 -21.89
C THR A 30 -8.71 7.03 -23.32
N ALA A 31 -8.16 8.16 -23.77
CA ALA A 31 -7.48 8.28 -25.06
C ALA A 31 -6.51 7.11 -25.31
N LYS A 32 -6.65 6.48 -26.49
CA LYS A 32 -5.84 5.32 -26.92
C LYS A 32 -5.88 4.14 -25.93
N SER A 33 -6.93 4.04 -25.13
CA SER A 33 -7.12 3.00 -24.12
C SER A 33 -5.95 2.87 -23.14
N ARG A 34 -5.30 3.99 -22.78
CA ARG A 34 -4.15 3.98 -21.85
C ARG A 34 -4.55 3.54 -20.44
N MET A 35 -5.76 3.88 -20.03
CA MET A 35 -6.41 3.37 -18.83
C MET A 35 -7.82 2.90 -19.23
N PHE A 36 -8.20 1.74 -18.72
CA PHE A 36 -9.45 1.05 -19.06
C PHE A 36 -10.09 0.53 -17.77
N ALA A 37 -11.39 0.74 -17.61
CA ALA A 37 -12.18 0.22 -16.51
C ALA A 37 -13.25 -0.73 -17.04
N ASP A 38 -13.37 -1.90 -16.44
CA ASP A 38 -14.39 -2.89 -16.76
C ASP A 38 -15.02 -3.43 -15.48
N LEU A 39 -16.30 -3.12 -15.28
CA LEU A 39 -17.10 -3.50 -14.11
C LEU A 39 -16.36 -3.26 -12.79
N ASN A 40 -15.74 -4.32 -12.28
CA ASN A 40 -15.08 -4.38 -10.99
C ASN A 40 -13.58 -4.12 -11.07
N GLU A 41 -13.00 -3.94 -12.25
CA GLU A 41 -11.56 -3.85 -12.43
C GLU A 41 -11.18 -2.59 -13.19
N ILE A 42 -10.00 -2.07 -12.88
CA ILE A 42 -9.40 -0.97 -13.62
C ILE A 42 -7.95 -1.29 -13.91
N TYR A 43 -7.54 -0.97 -15.12
CA TYR A 43 -6.32 -1.45 -15.75
C TYR A 43 -5.50 -0.30 -16.32
N SER A 44 -4.20 -0.49 -16.35
CA SER A 44 -3.23 0.32 -17.10
C SER A 44 -2.82 -0.39 -18.37
N TYR A 45 -2.63 0.37 -19.46
CA TYR A 45 -2.34 -0.10 -20.82
C TYR A 45 -3.40 -1.08 -21.31
N GLY A 46 -4.59 -0.58 -21.67
CA GLY A 46 -5.71 -1.45 -22.02
C GLY A 46 -6.01 -2.39 -20.87
N THR A 47 -6.02 -3.70 -21.12
CA THR A 47 -6.27 -4.76 -20.13
C THR A 47 -4.99 -5.43 -19.60
N HIS A 48 -3.80 -4.90 -19.90
CA HIS A 48 -2.53 -5.59 -19.61
C HIS A 48 -2.18 -5.67 -18.13
N PHE A 49 -2.45 -4.61 -17.35
CA PHE A 49 -2.08 -4.57 -15.94
C PHE A 49 -3.28 -4.14 -15.10
N CYS A 50 -3.89 -5.07 -14.37
CA CYS A 50 -4.93 -4.74 -13.40
C CYS A 50 -4.29 -3.96 -12.24
N ILE A 51 -4.70 -2.70 -12.08
CA ILE A 51 -4.15 -1.81 -11.05
C ILE A 51 -5.04 -1.74 -9.82
N ALA A 52 -6.36 -1.88 -9.97
CA ALA A 52 -7.27 -1.98 -8.83
C ALA A 52 -8.50 -2.82 -9.16
N ARG A 53 -9.12 -3.35 -8.10
CA ARG A 53 -10.33 -4.16 -8.15
C ARG A 53 -11.31 -3.78 -7.04
N ARG A 54 -12.58 -3.64 -7.39
CA ARG A 54 -13.73 -3.63 -6.47
C ARG A 54 -14.01 -5.07 -6.06
N TRP A 55 -13.96 -5.31 -4.77
CA TRP A 55 -14.17 -6.63 -4.19
C TRP A 55 -15.25 -6.54 -3.13
N GLN A 56 -16.16 -7.50 -3.13
CA GLN A 56 -17.25 -7.55 -2.16
C GLN A 56 -17.31 -8.95 -1.56
N SER A 57 -17.36 -9.03 -0.23
CA SER A 57 -17.51 -10.29 0.49
C SER A 57 -18.81 -10.99 0.10
N VAL A 58 -18.76 -12.31 -0.02
CA VAL A 58 -19.97 -13.12 -0.16
C VAL A 58 -20.87 -12.89 1.05
N GLY A 59 -22.15 -12.59 0.81
CA GLY A 59 -23.15 -12.40 1.87
C GLY A 59 -23.12 -11.07 2.63
N ARG A 60 -22.25 -10.11 2.27
CA ARG A 60 -22.21 -8.76 2.89
C ARG A 60 -22.34 -7.64 1.87
N LYS A 61 -22.72 -6.46 2.35
CA LYS A 61 -22.88 -5.23 1.54
C LYS A 61 -21.60 -4.40 1.39
N ASN A 62 -20.54 -4.72 2.14
CA ASN A 62 -19.33 -3.90 2.15
C ASN A 62 -18.50 -4.16 0.91
N GLU A 63 -18.31 -3.12 0.11
CA GLU A 63 -17.39 -3.09 -1.01
C GLU A 63 -16.04 -2.54 -0.55
N TRP A 64 -14.98 -3.27 -0.87
CA TRP A 64 -13.60 -2.92 -0.66
C TRP A 64 -12.92 -2.63 -2.00
N PHE A 65 -11.95 -1.71 -1.98
CA PHE A 65 -11.14 -1.36 -3.13
C PHE A 65 -9.73 -1.91 -2.93
N LEU A 66 -9.40 -2.97 -3.66
CA LEU A 66 -8.10 -3.59 -3.65
C LEU A 66 -7.21 -2.88 -4.66
N LEU A 67 -6.14 -2.23 -4.22
CA LEU A 67 -5.18 -1.52 -5.07
C LEU A 67 -3.84 -2.26 -5.07
N THR A 68 -3.26 -2.47 -6.25
CA THR A 68 -1.96 -3.16 -6.34
C THR A 68 -0.83 -2.25 -5.88
N GLU A 69 0.10 -2.81 -5.12
CA GLU A 69 1.36 -2.14 -4.82
C GLU A 69 2.40 -2.34 -5.91
N ARG A 70 2.27 -3.39 -6.72
CA ARG A 70 3.24 -3.75 -7.76
C ARG A 70 3.50 -2.57 -8.68
N ARG A 71 4.78 -2.28 -8.86
CA ARG A 71 5.26 -1.27 -9.80
C ARG A 71 5.63 -1.94 -11.11
N HIS A 72 4.98 -1.52 -12.20
CA HIS A 72 5.28 -2.04 -13.53
C HIS A 72 6.04 -1.01 -14.38
N SER A 73 5.59 0.24 -14.36
CA SER A 73 6.18 1.36 -15.11
C SER A 73 5.78 2.69 -14.48
N GLN A 74 6.44 3.79 -14.86
CA GLN A 74 6.08 5.14 -14.42
C GLN A 74 4.62 5.50 -14.78
N THR A 75 4.16 5.07 -15.95
CA THR A 75 2.78 5.30 -16.40
C THR A 75 1.79 4.53 -15.53
N THR A 76 2.09 3.27 -15.20
CA THR A 76 1.25 2.46 -14.31
C THR A 76 1.18 3.08 -12.90
N GLU A 77 2.29 3.61 -12.39
CA GLU A 77 2.30 4.33 -11.11
C GLU A 77 1.45 5.61 -11.16
N THR A 78 1.50 6.34 -12.29
CA THR A 78 0.64 7.51 -12.49
C THR A 78 -0.83 7.10 -12.46
N HIS A 79 -1.24 6.10 -13.24
CA HIS A 79 -2.62 5.62 -13.23
C HIS A 79 -3.07 5.12 -11.84
N LYS A 80 -2.22 4.37 -11.14
CA LYS A 80 -2.49 3.94 -9.75
C LYS A 80 -2.71 5.12 -8.82
N TYR A 81 -1.92 6.18 -8.95
CA TYR A 81 -2.08 7.39 -8.15
C TYR A 81 -3.42 8.08 -8.43
N GLU A 82 -3.79 8.22 -9.71
CA GLU A 82 -5.08 8.78 -10.12
C GLU A 82 -6.25 7.95 -9.56
N VAL A 83 -6.14 6.62 -9.57
CA VAL A 83 -7.12 5.74 -8.91
C VAL A 83 -7.13 5.96 -7.41
N PHE A 84 -5.97 5.88 -6.75
CA PHE A 84 -5.84 5.96 -5.30
C PHE A 84 -6.43 7.23 -4.70
N ARG A 85 -6.24 8.39 -5.35
CA ARG A 85 -6.82 9.67 -4.89
C ARG A 85 -8.35 9.65 -4.83
N ASN A 86 -9.00 8.85 -5.67
CA ASN A 86 -10.45 8.74 -5.75
C ASN A 86 -11.00 7.66 -4.81
N LEU A 87 -10.15 6.84 -4.20
CA LEU A 87 -10.60 5.75 -3.36
C LEU A 87 -10.99 6.25 -1.95
N PRO A 88 -12.07 5.72 -1.34
CA PRO A 88 -12.39 5.96 0.06
C PRO A 88 -11.30 5.35 0.97
N PRO A 89 -10.61 6.16 1.80
CA PRO A 89 -9.46 5.68 2.59
C PRO A 89 -9.80 4.55 3.56
N ASP A 90 -11.03 4.53 4.08
CA ASP A 90 -11.56 3.54 5.01
C ASP A 90 -11.85 2.18 4.36
N ARG A 91 -12.04 2.14 3.03
CA ARG A 91 -12.36 0.92 2.27
C ARG A 91 -11.28 0.50 1.28
N THR A 92 -10.10 1.12 1.35
CA THR A 92 -8.98 0.84 0.44
C THR A 92 -7.98 -0.09 1.07
N ILE A 93 -7.60 -1.16 0.36
CA ILE A 93 -6.62 -2.16 0.81
C ILE A 93 -5.51 -2.26 -0.22
N LEU A 94 -4.27 -2.22 0.25
CA LEU A 94 -3.09 -2.39 -0.57
C LEU A 94 -2.67 -3.85 -0.59
N LEU A 95 -2.72 -4.48 -1.76
CA LEU A 95 -2.25 -5.86 -1.95
C LEU A 95 -1.00 -5.87 -2.83
N PRO A 96 -0.06 -6.82 -2.64
CA PRO A 96 1.10 -6.93 -3.52
C PRO A 96 0.68 -7.00 -4.99
N GLN A 97 -0.36 -7.78 -5.29
CA GLN A 97 -0.88 -7.98 -6.64
C GLN A 97 -2.39 -8.28 -6.58
N VAL A 98 -3.23 -7.63 -7.40
CA VAL A 98 -4.71 -7.69 -7.27
C VAL A 98 -5.42 -8.58 -8.31
N ASP A 99 -4.76 -8.87 -9.43
CA ASP A 99 -5.27 -9.77 -10.47
C ASP A 99 -5.35 -11.23 -9.98
N ASN A 100 -4.48 -11.64 -9.05
CA ASN A 100 -4.40 -13.00 -8.55
C ASN A 100 -5.18 -13.24 -7.24
N LEU A 101 -6.48 -12.94 -7.23
CA LEU A 101 -7.33 -13.19 -6.06
C LEU A 101 -7.40 -14.66 -5.62
N HIS A 102 -7.16 -15.60 -6.54
CA HIS A 102 -7.12 -17.04 -6.23
C HIS A 102 -5.98 -17.37 -5.26
N ALA A 103 -4.79 -16.79 -5.45
CA ALA A 103 -3.66 -16.99 -4.55
C ALA A 103 -3.95 -16.50 -3.11
N TYR A 104 -4.90 -15.58 -2.97
CA TYR A 104 -5.34 -15.05 -1.68
C TYR A 104 -6.62 -15.72 -1.14
N GLY A 105 -7.22 -16.66 -1.88
CA GLY A 105 -8.49 -17.28 -1.51
C GLY A 105 -9.69 -16.31 -1.54
N LEU A 106 -9.60 -15.19 -2.25
CA LEU A 106 -10.58 -14.10 -2.19
C LEU A 106 -11.68 -14.17 -3.24
N VAL A 107 -11.65 -15.09 -4.20
CA VAL A 107 -12.60 -15.09 -5.33
C VAL A 107 -14.06 -15.18 -4.89
N ASN A 108 -14.35 -16.01 -3.88
CA ASN A 108 -15.64 -16.08 -3.19
C ASN A 108 -15.44 -15.94 -1.68
N GLY A 109 -14.46 -15.11 -1.28
CA GLY A 109 -14.03 -14.98 0.11
C GLY A 109 -15.03 -14.21 0.98
N THR A 110 -14.82 -14.33 2.28
CA THR A 110 -15.49 -13.55 3.32
C THR A 110 -14.62 -12.36 3.77
N ASP A 111 -15.21 -11.41 4.51
CA ASP A 111 -14.43 -10.37 5.20
C ASP A 111 -13.33 -10.97 6.10
N GLU A 112 -13.53 -12.18 6.65
CA GLU A 112 -12.52 -12.88 7.45
C GLU A 112 -11.33 -13.35 6.61
N ASP A 113 -11.58 -13.80 5.38
CA ASP A 113 -10.51 -14.22 4.47
C ASP A 113 -9.68 -13.00 4.03
N LEU A 114 -10.35 -11.88 3.76
CA LEU A 114 -9.67 -10.61 3.50
C LEU A 114 -8.88 -10.14 4.73
N ALA A 115 -9.44 -10.26 5.94
CA ALA A 115 -8.75 -9.90 7.17
C ALA A 115 -7.46 -10.73 7.38
N LYS A 116 -7.48 -12.04 7.07
CA LYS A 116 -6.30 -12.91 7.12
C LYS A 116 -5.22 -12.45 6.13
N VAL A 117 -5.62 -12.15 4.89
CA VAL A 117 -4.69 -11.67 3.85
C VAL A 117 -4.06 -10.34 4.25
N VAL A 118 -4.85 -9.41 4.79
CA VAL A 118 -4.35 -8.12 5.29
C VAL A 118 -3.38 -8.35 6.46
N LEU A 119 -3.74 -9.21 7.42
CA LEU A 119 -2.87 -9.54 8.54
C LEU A 119 -1.53 -10.12 8.08
N GLU A 120 -1.55 -11.08 7.17
CA GLU A 120 -0.33 -11.72 6.66
C GLU A 120 0.55 -10.73 5.90
N THR A 121 -0.01 -10.05 4.90
CA THR A 121 0.73 -9.13 4.04
C THR A 121 1.29 -7.93 4.82
N GLU A 122 0.51 -7.31 5.69
CA GLU A 122 0.98 -6.19 6.50
C GLU A 122 2.00 -6.63 7.56
N SER A 123 1.82 -7.80 8.15
CA SER A 123 2.79 -8.37 9.10
C SER A 123 4.13 -8.62 8.43
N GLU A 124 4.12 -9.22 7.24
CA GLU A 124 5.35 -9.49 6.47
C GLU A 124 6.06 -8.21 6.06
N ARG A 125 5.31 -7.23 5.52
CA ARG A 125 5.84 -5.91 5.14
C ARG A 125 6.52 -5.23 6.32
N PHE A 126 5.85 -5.21 7.46
CA PHE A 126 6.36 -4.53 8.64
C PHE A 126 7.55 -5.28 9.26
N ASP A 127 7.52 -6.61 9.32
CA ASP A 127 8.64 -7.41 9.80
C ASP A 127 9.91 -7.22 8.94
N ASN A 128 9.74 -7.18 7.60
CA ASN A 128 10.82 -6.89 6.67
C ASN A 128 11.40 -5.48 6.88
N LEU A 129 10.53 -4.48 7.10
CA LEU A 129 10.95 -3.12 7.39
C LEU A 129 11.76 -3.04 8.70
N GLN A 130 11.26 -3.65 9.77
CA GLN A 130 11.95 -3.70 11.06
C GLN A 130 13.31 -4.39 10.95
N THR A 131 13.35 -5.53 10.25
CA THR A 131 14.59 -6.28 10.01
C THR A 131 15.61 -5.43 9.25
N ARG A 132 15.17 -4.67 8.25
CA ARG A 132 16.04 -3.73 7.52
C ARG A 132 16.57 -2.63 8.43
N TYR A 133 15.73 -2.04 9.29
CA TYR A 133 16.14 -1.02 10.25
C TYR A 133 17.18 -1.54 11.25
N LEU A 134 17.00 -2.75 11.76
CA LEU A 134 17.94 -3.38 12.70
C LEU A 134 19.30 -3.70 12.06
N ARG A 135 19.35 -3.89 10.73
CA ARG A 135 20.58 -4.16 9.98
C ARG A 135 21.30 -2.91 9.49
N MET A 136 20.65 -1.74 9.51
CA MET A 136 21.24 -0.51 8.99
C MET A 136 22.32 0.04 9.92
N LEU A 137 23.49 0.35 9.35
CA LEU A 137 24.59 1.00 10.08
C LEU A 137 24.25 2.43 10.50
N ARG A 138 23.44 3.12 9.70
CA ARG A 138 22.85 4.43 9.97
C ARG A 138 21.33 4.27 9.87
N PRO A 139 20.66 4.00 11.00
CA PRO A 139 19.22 3.80 10.98
C PRO A 139 18.53 5.06 10.45
N TYR A 140 17.55 4.83 9.57
CA TYR A 140 16.79 5.88 8.91
C TYR A 140 15.82 6.57 9.88
N ASN A 141 15.08 7.57 9.40
CA ASN A 141 14.12 8.36 10.17
C ASN A 141 13.23 7.47 11.07
N ARG A 142 13.26 7.70 12.39
CA ARG A 142 12.40 7.03 13.39
C ARG A 142 10.92 7.28 13.11
N GLU A 143 10.57 8.51 12.73
CA GLU A 143 9.19 8.91 12.43
C GLU A 143 8.61 8.07 11.28
N TYR A 144 9.45 7.67 10.32
CA TYR A 144 9.02 6.79 9.25
C TYR A 144 8.63 5.40 9.78
N LEU A 145 9.41 4.83 10.70
CA LEU A 145 9.10 3.53 11.31
C LEU A 145 7.82 3.60 12.16
N GLU A 146 7.65 4.67 12.93
CA GLU A 146 6.46 4.91 13.75
C GLU A 146 5.21 5.13 12.87
N GLY A 147 5.32 5.95 11.82
CA GLY A 147 4.23 6.14 10.86
C GLY A 147 3.79 4.84 10.19
N ARG A 148 4.74 3.94 9.87
CA ARG A 148 4.42 2.61 9.33
C ARG A 148 3.78 1.68 10.36
N PHE A 149 4.15 1.78 11.64
CA PHE A 149 3.49 1.03 12.71
C PHE A 149 2.05 1.49 12.93
N ILE A 150 1.80 2.80 12.91
CA ILE A 150 0.45 3.38 12.98
C ILE A 150 -0.38 2.92 11.79
N ALA A 151 0.15 3.00 10.56
CA ALA A 151 -0.55 2.53 9.37
C ALA A 151 -0.91 1.04 9.43
N LEU A 152 0.01 0.18 9.90
CA LEU A 152 -0.25 -1.24 10.15
C LEU A 152 -1.43 -1.41 11.13
N ARG A 153 -1.36 -0.75 12.29
CA ARG A 153 -2.40 -0.84 13.33
C ARG A 153 -3.76 -0.40 12.78
N ASP A 154 -3.81 0.72 12.08
CA ASP A 154 -5.04 1.28 11.55
C ASP A 154 -5.61 0.40 10.41
N SER A 155 -4.75 -0.30 9.64
CA SER A 155 -5.16 -1.28 8.63
C SER A 155 -5.82 -2.51 9.27
N LEU A 156 -5.21 -3.07 10.33
CA LEU A 156 -5.75 -4.21 11.08
C LEU A 156 -7.04 -3.87 11.85
N ALA A 157 -7.12 -2.66 12.40
CA ALA A 157 -8.28 -2.21 13.17
C ALA A 157 -9.57 -2.21 12.35
N ARG A 158 -9.51 -2.05 11.01
CA ARG A 158 -10.68 -2.13 10.10
C ARG A 158 -11.37 -3.48 10.14
N PHE A 159 -10.64 -4.53 10.54
CA PHE A 159 -11.12 -5.89 10.66
C PHE A 159 -11.25 -6.34 12.13
N ASN A 160 -11.22 -5.40 13.09
CA ASN A 160 -11.16 -5.68 14.52
C ASN A 160 -9.96 -6.55 14.93
N LEU A 161 -8.87 -6.49 14.16
CA LEU A 161 -7.64 -7.19 14.47
C LEU A 161 -6.67 -6.27 15.22
N THR A 162 -5.81 -6.90 16.02
CA THR A 162 -4.72 -6.20 16.73
C THR A 162 -3.38 -6.58 16.14
N VAL A 163 -2.38 -5.72 16.32
CA VAL A 163 -1.02 -6.00 15.88
C VAL A 163 -0.46 -7.19 16.69
N PRO A 164 0.06 -8.24 16.05
CA PRO A 164 0.70 -9.36 16.76
C PRO A 164 1.77 -8.89 17.74
N GLU A 165 1.76 -9.42 18.96
CA GLU A 165 2.68 -9.03 20.05
C GLU A 165 4.16 -9.13 19.63
N ARG A 166 4.52 -10.16 18.85
CA ARG A 166 5.87 -10.32 18.29
C ARG A 166 6.34 -9.10 17.48
N LEU A 167 5.43 -8.49 16.71
CA LEU A 167 5.74 -7.32 15.88
C LEU A 167 5.82 -6.05 16.73
N VAL A 168 4.99 -5.94 17.77
CA VAL A 168 5.06 -4.85 18.75
C VAL A 168 6.40 -4.87 19.47
N LYS A 169 6.83 -6.05 19.96
CA LYS A 169 8.13 -6.21 20.62
C LYS A 169 9.28 -5.83 19.68
N LYS A 170 9.29 -6.37 18.47
CA LYS A 170 10.32 -6.09 17.46
C LYS A 170 10.32 -4.61 17.02
N HIS A 171 9.18 -3.92 17.10
CA HIS A 171 9.08 -2.49 16.80
C HIS A 171 9.87 -1.68 17.83
N TRP A 172 9.64 -1.96 19.12
CA TRP A 172 10.37 -1.28 20.19
C TRP A 172 11.86 -1.61 20.17
N GLU A 173 12.24 -2.83 19.81
CA GLU A 173 13.65 -3.18 19.57
C GLU A 173 14.26 -2.32 18.45
N ALA A 174 13.56 -2.14 17.32
CA ALA A 174 14.02 -1.32 16.20
C ALA A 174 14.08 0.19 16.55
N VAL A 175 13.11 0.70 17.30
CA VAL A 175 13.10 2.09 17.79
C VAL A 175 14.28 2.34 18.74
N ASN A 176 14.51 1.45 19.70
CA ASN A 176 15.63 1.54 20.63
C ASN A 176 16.99 1.43 19.94
N HIS A 177 17.08 0.58 18.91
CA HIS A 177 18.27 0.48 18.06
C HIS A 177 18.57 1.80 17.36
N CYS A 178 17.55 2.45 16.79
CA CYS A 178 17.68 3.75 16.14
C CYS A 178 18.18 4.82 17.12
N HIS A 179 17.55 4.91 18.30
CA HIS A 179 17.94 5.87 19.33
C HIS A 179 19.40 5.68 19.78
N THR A 180 19.79 4.45 20.16
CA THR A 180 21.15 4.13 20.62
C THR A 180 22.21 4.47 19.58
N ARG A 181 21.92 4.20 18.29
CA ARG A 181 22.84 4.52 17.19
C ARG A 181 22.94 6.03 16.95
N ASN A 182 21.83 6.76 17.01
CA ASN A 182 21.85 8.21 16.86
C ASN A 182 22.70 8.88 17.95
N VAL A 183 22.56 8.43 19.21
CA VAL A 183 23.40 8.90 20.32
C VAL A 183 24.88 8.59 20.04
N ARG A 184 25.20 7.35 19.65
CA ARG A 184 26.58 6.97 19.31
C ARG A 184 27.15 7.82 18.17
N ASN A 185 26.39 8.04 17.09
CA ASN A 185 26.84 8.82 15.95
C ASN A 185 27.05 10.29 16.34
N ALA A 186 26.15 10.88 17.13
CA ALA A 186 26.32 12.24 17.65
C ALA A 186 27.60 12.39 18.48
N VAL A 187 27.93 11.40 19.32
CA VAL A 187 29.19 11.38 20.07
C VAL A 187 30.40 11.27 19.14
N LEU A 188 30.35 10.41 18.12
CA LEU A 188 31.43 10.27 17.14
C LEU A 188 31.64 11.56 16.33
N ASP A 189 30.56 12.24 15.94
CA ASP A 189 30.62 13.50 15.20
C ASP A 189 31.17 14.63 16.08
N ALA A 190 30.72 14.73 17.33
CA ALA A 190 31.23 15.70 18.29
C ALA A 190 32.73 15.52 18.59
N THR A 191 33.22 14.29 18.58
CA THR A 191 34.63 13.95 18.85
C THR A 191 35.50 13.93 17.59
N ALA A 192 34.93 14.13 16.40
CA ALA A 192 35.64 14.00 15.13
C ALA A 192 36.86 14.94 15.00
N ASN A 193 36.72 16.20 15.44
CA ASN A 193 37.81 17.17 15.37
C ASN A 193 38.97 16.82 16.31
N ALA A 194 38.67 16.39 17.54
CA ALA A 194 39.68 15.94 18.49
C ALA A 194 40.43 14.70 17.96
N ARG A 195 39.69 13.77 17.34
CA ARG A 195 40.27 12.56 16.75
C ARG A 195 41.15 12.86 15.54
N ARG A 196 40.78 13.82 14.69
CA ARG A 196 41.64 14.27 13.57
C ARG A 196 42.94 14.90 14.05
N ARG A 197 42.88 15.71 15.12
CA ARG A 197 44.08 16.31 15.73
C ARG A 197 45.02 15.25 16.31
N LEU A 198 44.48 14.25 16.99
CA LEU A 198 45.25 13.14 17.56
C LEU A 198 45.90 12.24 16.50
N LEU A 199 45.26 12.06 15.34
CA LEU A 199 45.81 11.25 14.25
C LEU A 199 46.81 12.00 13.36
N ALA A 200 46.87 13.33 13.48
CA ALA A 200 47.81 14.18 12.74
C ALA A 200 49.07 14.52 13.54
N ALA A 201 49.12 14.11 14.81
CA ALA A 201 50.27 14.24 15.71
C ALA A 201 51.03 12.91 15.78
#